data_AF-A0A329ZKL9-F1
#
_entry.id   AF-A0A329ZKL9-F1
#
_cell.length_a   1.000
_cell.length_b   1.000
_cell.length_c   1.000
_cell.angle_alpha   90.00
_cell.angle_beta   90.00
_cell.angle_gamma   90.00
#
_symmetry.space_group_name_H-M   'P 1'
#
loop_
_entity.id
_entity.type
_entity.pdbx_description
1 polymer ?
#
loop_
_entity_poly.entity_id
_entity_poly.type
_entity_poly.pdbx_seq_one_letter_code
_entity_poly.pdbx_strand_id
1 'polypeptide(L)'
;MELVVEILIEDFCKKHNLKTTNDKILKSKNLSDELDSLKRSLLVDFGEYSILPDGDIIIYKFESKKPKILAILSIKNSFRERYSETPYWKLKLLSQKPTRHIKVFMITPDNDDEISFANSSKKISKSRIVMEYELDGISLAFLAKGEALGVSKGQRPSSQGRTLFVREVY
;
A
#
# COMPACT_ATOMS: atom_id res chain seq x y z
N MET A 1 -7.57 8.64 1.89
CA MET A 1 -6.99 7.75 0.87
C MET A 1 -7.11 6.29 1.30
N GLU A 2 -6.64 5.94 2.51
CA GLU A 2 -6.76 4.60 3.11
C GLU A 2 -8.14 3.95 2.91
N LEU A 3 -9.22 4.56 3.42
CA LEU A 3 -10.59 4.06 3.26
C LEU A 3 -11.01 3.82 1.79
N VAL A 4 -10.54 4.65 0.86
CA VAL A 4 -10.89 4.51 -0.56
C VAL A 4 -10.20 3.28 -1.14
N VAL A 5 -8.93 3.06 -0.80
CA VAL A 5 -8.19 1.86 -1.19
C VAL A 5 -8.82 0.61 -0.57
N GLU A 6 -9.20 0.66 0.71
CA GLU A 6 -9.89 -0.45 1.38
C GLU A 6 -11.17 -0.86 0.62
N ILE A 7 -12.00 0.11 0.25
CA ILE A 7 -13.21 -0.14 -0.56
C ILE A 7 -12.85 -0.74 -1.92
N LEU A 8 -11.82 -0.24 -2.60
CA LEU A 8 -11.41 -0.74 -3.92
C LEU A 8 -10.96 -2.21 -3.88
N ILE A 9 -10.27 -2.63 -2.82
CA ILE A 9 -9.78 -4.01 -2.70
C ILE A 9 -10.78 -4.95 -2.03
N GLU A 10 -11.89 -4.43 -1.50
CA GLU A 10 -12.83 -5.19 -0.67
C GLU A 10 -13.41 -6.40 -1.44
N ASP A 11 -13.90 -6.18 -2.65
CA ASP A 11 -14.49 -7.24 -3.48
C ASP A 11 -13.45 -8.28 -3.91
N PHE A 12 -12.23 -7.83 -4.21
CA PHE A 12 -11.11 -8.72 -4.49
C PHE A 12 -10.79 -9.59 -3.27
N CYS A 13 -10.67 -8.99 -2.09
CA CYS A 13 -10.41 -9.70 -0.85
C CYS A 13 -11.51 -10.72 -0.54
N LYS A 14 -12.78 -10.34 -0.66
CA LYS A 14 -13.92 -11.24 -0.47
C LYS A 14 -13.89 -12.42 -1.46
N LYS A 15 -13.71 -12.14 -2.75
CA LYS A 15 -13.66 -13.16 -3.81
C LYS A 15 -12.55 -14.19 -3.57
N HIS A 16 -11.42 -13.77 -3.01
CA HIS A 16 -10.26 -14.62 -2.78
C HIS A 16 -10.14 -15.13 -1.33
N ASN A 17 -11.16 -14.91 -0.49
CA ASN A 17 -11.17 -15.27 0.93
C ASN A 17 -9.92 -14.72 1.67
N LEU A 18 -9.61 -13.46 1.41
CA LEU A 18 -8.55 -12.71 2.06
C LEU A 18 -9.15 -11.79 3.11
N LYS A 19 -8.39 -11.55 4.16
CA LYS A 19 -8.72 -10.63 5.25
C LYS A 19 -7.77 -9.45 5.22
N THR A 20 -8.25 -8.33 5.74
CA THR A 20 -7.48 -7.09 5.92
C THR A 20 -7.42 -6.70 7.39
N THR A 21 -6.35 -6.03 7.79
CA THR A 21 -6.19 -5.33 9.07
C THR A 21 -5.20 -4.18 8.87
N ASN A 22 -4.90 -3.42 9.92
CA ASN A 22 -3.86 -2.40 9.90
C ASN A 22 -2.99 -2.44 11.16
N ASP A 23 -1.90 -1.69 11.15
CA ASP A 23 -0.95 -1.58 12.26
C ASP A 23 -1.59 -1.05 13.54
N LYS A 24 -2.54 -0.11 13.45
CA LYS A 24 -3.26 0.47 14.60
C LYS A 24 -4.03 -0.61 15.36
N ILE A 25 -4.73 -1.49 14.65
CA ILE A 25 -5.44 -2.63 15.24
C ILE A 25 -4.43 -3.57 15.90
N LEU A 26 -3.35 -3.96 15.20
CA LEU A 26 -2.33 -4.88 15.72
C LEU A 26 -1.53 -4.31 16.91
N LYS A 27 -1.46 -2.99 17.06
CA LYS A 27 -0.85 -2.30 18.21
C LYS A 27 -1.78 -2.28 19.43
N SER A 28 -3.06 -2.65 19.30
CA SER A 28 -4.00 -2.69 20.42
C SER A 28 -3.67 -3.79 21.45
N LYS A 29 -4.18 -3.62 22.69
CA LYS A 29 -3.91 -4.54 23.82
C LYS A 29 -4.75 -5.82 23.77
N ASN A 30 -5.98 -5.73 23.26
CA ASN A 30 -6.96 -6.82 23.31
C ASN A 30 -7.19 -7.36 21.90
N LEU A 31 -6.25 -8.18 21.43
CA LEU A 31 -6.34 -8.87 20.14
C LEU A 31 -7.07 -10.20 20.29
N SER A 32 -7.82 -10.58 19.27
CA SER A 32 -8.25 -11.97 19.12
C SER A 32 -7.03 -12.88 18.87
N ASP A 33 -7.18 -14.18 19.11
CA ASP A 33 -6.10 -15.17 18.86
C ASP A 33 -5.58 -15.11 17.43
N GLU A 34 -6.48 -14.86 16.47
CA GLU A 34 -6.13 -14.68 15.05
C GLU A 34 -5.20 -13.47 14.85
N LEU A 35 -5.57 -12.30 15.39
CA LEU A 35 -4.79 -11.07 15.21
C LEU A 35 -3.50 -11.07 16.04
N ASP A 36 -3.48 -11.71 17.20
CA ASP A 36 -2.25 -11.88 17.99
C ASP A 36 -1.24 -12.77 17.24
N SER A 37 -1.71 -13.89 16.68
CA SER A 37 -0.87 -14.77 15.84
C SER A 37 -0.36 -14.03 14.59
N LEU A 38 -1.21 -13.19 13.98
CA LEU A 38 -0.85 -12.38 12.82
C LEU A 38 0.22 -11.36 13.18
N LYS A 39 0.04 -10.64 14.29
CA LYS A 39 1.01 -9.69 14.83
C LYS A 39 2.38 -10.35 15.02
N ARG A 40 2.43 -11.48 15.72
CA ARG A 40 3.68 -12.22 15.96
C ARG A 40 4.37 -12.66 14.66
N SER A 41 3.59 -13.00 13.64
CA SER A 41 4.11 -13.39 12.33
C SER A 41 4.65 -12.21 11.50
N LEU A 42 4.32 -10.97 11.90
CA LEU A 42 4.74 -9.74 11.22
C LEU A 42 5.89 -9.01 11.94
N LEU A 43 6.15 -9.32 13.21
CA LEU A 43 7.19 -8.68 13.99
C LEU A 43 8.57 -8.88 13.32
N VAL A 44 9.33 -7.79 13.29
CA VAL A 44 10.72 -7.77 12.83
C VAL A 44 11.61 -7.77 14.06
N ASP A 45 12.50 -8.76 14.12
CA ASP A 45 13.49 -8.91 15.20
C ASP A 45 14.67 -7.92 15.05
N PHE A 46 15.05 -7.29 16.16
CA PHE A 46 16.20 -6.39 16.33
C PHE A 46 17.04 -6.82 17.56
N GLY A 47 17.20 -8.12 17.78
CA GLY A 47 17.85 -8.70 18.95
C GLY A 47 16.95 -8.63 20.17
N GLU A 48 17.19 -7.66 21.06
CA GLU A 48 16.41 -7.49 22.30
C GLU A 48 15.03 -6.88 22.06
N TYR A 49 14.79 -6.34 20.87
CA TYR A 49 13.56 -5.67 20.51
C TYR A 49 12.86 -6.38 19.35
N SER A 50 11.53 -6.32 19.34
CA SER A 50 10.70 -6.71 18.21
C SER A 50 9.77 -5.57 17.88
N ILE A 51 9.77 -5.14 16.61
CA ILE A 51 9.03 -3.97 16.16
C ILE A 51 8.04 -4.38 15.07
N LEU A 52 6.82 -3.85 15.16
CA LEU A 52 5.83 -4.00 14.10
C LEU A 52 6.14 -2.99 12.99
N PRO A 53 6.31 -3.42 11.73
CA PRO A 53 6.45 -2.49 10.62
C PRO A 53 5.18 -1.66 10.44
N ASP A 54 5.34 -0.48 9.84
CA ASP A 54 4.19 0.34 9.48
C ASP A 54 3.48 -0.28 8.27
N GLY A 55 2.16 -0.43 8.40
CA GLY A 55 1.31 -1.03 7.38
C GLY A 55 -0.10 -0.50 7.49
N ASP A 56 -0.48 0.38 6.55
CA ASP A 56 -1.81 0.98 6.51
C ASP A 56 -2.87 -0.09 6.19
N ILE A 57 -2.58 -1.00 5.25
CA ILE A 57 -3.41 -2.17 5.01
C ILE A 57 -2.53 -3.42 4.92
N ILE A 58 -2.84 -4.42 5.73
CA ILE A 58 -2.18 -5.72 5.75
C ILE A 58 -3.17 -6.76 5.22
N ILE A 59 -2.83 -7.37 4.09
CA ILE A 59 -3.63 -8.42 3.44
C ILE A 59 -3.06 -9.78 3.84
N TYR A 60 -3.92 -10.64 4.36
CA TYR A 60 -3.53 -11.96 4.82
C TYR A 60 -4.61 -13.00 4.56
N LYS A 61 -4.20 -14.26 4.59
CA LYS A 61 -5.10 -15.41 4.63
C LYS A 61 -5.01 -16.05 6.01
N PHE A 62 -6.13 -16.53 6.53
CA PHE A 62 -6.15 -17.26 7.80
C PHE A 62 -6.66 -18.68 7.56
N GLU A 63 -5.76 -19.65 7.63
CA GLU A 63 -6.07 -21.06 7.37
C GLU A 63 -5.50 -21.92 8.49
N SER A 64 -6.27 -22.90 8.94
CA SER A 64 -5.81 -23.89 9.94
C SER A 64 -5.17 -23.24 11.19
N LYS A 65 -5.77 -22.14 11.67
CA LYS A 65 -5.32 -21.32 12.80
C LYS A 65 -3.94 -20.66 12.62
N LYS A 66 -3.48 -20.52 11.37
CA LYS A 66 -2.21 -19.86 11.05
C LYS A 66 -2.45 -18.73 10.04
N PRO A 67 -2.00 -17.50 10.35
CA PRO A 67 -2.02 -16.42 9.39
C PRO A 67 -0.89 -16.58 8.38
N LYS A 68 -1.20 -16.30 7.11
CA LYS A 68 -0.23 -16.13 6.04
C LYS A 68 -0.37 -14.71 5.49
N ILE A 69 0.60 -13.88 5.80
CA ILE A 69 0.64 -12.50 5.32
C ILE A 69 1.07 -12.51 3.86
N LEU A 70 0.29 -11.86 3.00
CA LEU A 70 0.55 -11.83 1.57
C LEU A 70 1.19 -10.51 1.17
N ALA A 71 0.59 -9.40 1.61
CA ALA A 71 1.02 -8.07 1.22
C ALA A 71 0.78 -7.03 2.32
N ILE A 72 1.59 -5.99 2.30
CA ILE A 72 1.38 -4.73 3.01
C ILE A 72 1.22 -3.65 1.95
N LEU A 73 0.15 -2.87 2.05
CA LEU A 73 -0.07 -1.68 1.26
C LEU A 73 0.23 -0.48 2.16
N SER A 74 1.29 0.26 1.83
CA SER A 74 1.62 1.51 2.49
C SER A 74 1.03 2.68 1.70
N ILE A 75 0.15 3.44 2.33
CA ILE A 75 -0.65 4.49 1.71
C ILE A 75 -0.09 5.83 2.14
N LYS A 76 0.54 6.54 1.20
CA LYS A 76 1.19 7.83 1.47
C LYS A 76 0.55 8.91 0.61
N ASN A 77 0.08 9.99 1.23
CA ASN A 77 -0.48 11.13 0.49
C ASN A 77 0.60 12.03 -0.13
N SER A 78 1.80 12.03 0.45
CA SER A 78 2.95 12.76 -0.07
C SER A 78 4.27 12.13 0.39
N PHE A 79 5.31 12.36 -0.42
CA PHE A 79 6.66 11.84 -0.37
C PHE A 79 7.66 12.82 0.25
N ARG A 80 7.31 13.45 1.38
CA ARG A 80 8.25 14.25 2.19
C ARG A 80 9.54 13.44 2.53
N GLU A 81 10.38 13.88 3.47
CA GLU A 81 11.58 13.15 3.92
C GLU A 81 11.38 11.67 4.37
N ARG A 82 10.16 11.15 4.34
CA ARG A 82 9.71 9.81 4.75
C ARG A 82 9.64 8.77 3.61
N TYR A 83 10.11 9.07 2.40
CA TYR A 83 10.12 8.09 1.28
C TYR A 83 10.99 6.85 1.55
N SER A 84 11.85 6.88 2.56
CA SER A 84 12.72 5.75 2.96
C SER A 84 12.06 4.76 3.92
N GLU A 85 10.96 5.12 4.58
CA GLU A 85 10.34 4.31 5.64
C GLU A 85 9.77 2.99 5.10
N THR A 86 8.95 3.05 4.04
CA THR A 86 8.36 1.85 3.43
C THR A 86 9.43 0.94 2.80
N PRO A 87 10.40 1.44 2.00
CA PRO A 87 11.54 0.63 1.55
C PRO A 87 12.33 0.00 2.68
N TYR A 88 12.58 0.74 3.77
CA TYR A 88 13.30 0.22 4.93
C TYR A 88 12.56 -0.98 5.54
N TRP A 89 11.25 -0.89 5.75
CA TRP A 89 10.47 -2.01 6.27
C TRP A 89 10.46 -3.21 5.33
N LYS A 90 10.36 -2.97 4.01
CA LYS A 90 10.45 -4.04 3.02
C LYS A 90 11.79 -4.78 3.10
N LEU A 91 12.90 -4.06 3.17
CA LEU A 91 14.24 -4.64 3.32
C LEU A 91 14.38 -5.42 4.64
N LYS A 92 13.81 -4.92 5.74
CA LYS A 92 13.81 -5.62 7.02
C LYS A 92 13.02 -6.93 6.96
N LEU A 93 11.83 -6.92 6.38
CA LEU A 93 11.05 -8.14 6.15
C LEU A 93 11.79 -9.12 5.24
N LEU A 94 12.44 -8.62 4.18
CA LEU A 94 13.21 -9.44 3.25
C LEU A 94 14.40 -10.14 3.93
N SER A 95 15.06 -9.47 4.88
CA SER A 95 16.24 -10.01 5.57
C SER A 95 15.93 -11.19 6.50
N GLN A 96 14.67 -11.41 6.88
CA GLN A 96 14.28 -12.46 7.82
C GLN A 96 13.52 -13.58 7.12
N LYS A 97 13.98 -14.84 7.27
CA LYS A 97 13.35 -16.03 6.69
C LYS A 97 11.81 -16.11 6.90
N PRO A 98 11.24 -15.83 8.09
CA PRO A 98 9.80 -15.94 8.28
C PRO A 98 8.99 -14.89 7.50
N THR A 99 9.54 -13.70 7.27
CA THR A 99 8.78 -12.56 6.72
C THR A 99 9.16 -12.21 5.28
N ARG A 100 10.25 -12.77 4.73
CA ARG A 100 10.77 -12.44 3.37
C ARG A 100 9.79 -12.63 2.22
N HIS A 101 8.75 -13.43 2.42
CA HIS A 101 7.73 -13.71 1.42
C HIS A 101 6.69 -12.58 1.30
N ILE A 102 6.63 -11.68 2.28
CA ILE A 102 5.66 -10.59 2.34
C ILE A 102 5.98 -9.56 1.26
N LYS A 103 4.97 -9.27 0.44
CA LYS A 103 5.04 -8.22 -0.57
C LYS A 103 4.74 -6.86 0.04
N VAL A 104 5.44 -5.82 -0.38
CA VAL A 104 5.20 -4.45 0.11
C VAL A 104 5.01 -3.55 -1.09
N PHE A 105 3.81 -2.98 -1.17
CA PHE A 105 3.41 -2.04 -2.21
C PHE A 105 3.22 -0.66 -1.60
N MET A 106 3.43 0.35 -2.43
CA MET A 106 3.11 1.73 -2.10
C MET A 106 1.96 2.23 -2.95
N ILE A 107 0.99 2.89 -2.31
CA ILE A 107 -0.15 3.52 -2.97
C ILE A 107 -0.14 5.00 -2.63
N THR A 108 -0.20 5.84 -3.66
CA THR A 108 -0.02 7.29 -3.50
C THR A 108 -0.80 8.08 -4.55
N PRO A 109 -1.42 9.22 -4.21
CA PRO A 109 -1.90 10.16 -5.21
C PRO A 109 -0.79 10.95 -5.91
N ASP A 110 0.46 10.85 -5.42
CA ASP A 110 1.61 11.62 -5.91
C ASP A 110 1.35 13.13 -5.97
N ASN A 111 0.84 13.68 -4.86
CA ASN A 111 0.51 15.12 -4.76
C ASN A 111 1.73 16.05 -4.92
N ASP A 112 2.93 15.50 -4.84
CA ASP A 112 4.22 16.18 -4.89
C ASP A 112 5.04 15.83 -6.14
N ASP A 113 4.43 15.19 -7.14
CA ASP A 113 5.01 15.02 -8.48
C ASP A 113 6.36 14.26 -8.50
N GLU A 114 6.59 13.40 -7.52
CA GLU A 114 7.84 12.65 -7.36
C GLU A 114 7.91 11.42 -8.28
N ILE A 115 6.75 10.86 -8.66
CA ILE A 115 6.68 9.60 -9.42
C ILE A 115 6.13 9.80 -10.83
N SER A 116 5.13 10.67 -11.01
CA SER A 116 4.32 10.79 -12.23
C SER A 116 5.08 11.26 -13.47
N PHE A 117 6.29 11.81 -13.30
CA PHE A 117 7.05 12.40 -14.40
C PHE A 117 8.17 11.48 -14.90
N ALA A 118 7.80 10.39 -15.59
CA ALA A 118 8.75 9.55 -16.35
C ALA A 118 9.26 10.24 -17.63
N ASN A 119 8.47 11.16 -18.21
CA ASN A 119 8.73 11.75 -19.54
C ASN A 119 9.08 13.25 -19.50
N SER A 120 9.43 13.78 -18.33
CA SER A 120 9.89 15.17 -18.24
C SER A 120 11.41 15.22 -18.30
N SER A 121 11.97 16.29 -18.85
CA SER A 121 13.39 16.64 -18.77
C SER A 121 13.88 16.90 -17.33
N LYS A 122 13.04 16.68 -16.29
CA LYS A 122 13.46 16.70 -14.89
C LYS A 122 14.29 15.47 -14.56
N LYS A 123 15.31 15.70 -13.76
CA LYS A 123 16.15 14.67 -13.14
C LYS A 123 15.29 13.72 -12.32
N ILE A 124 15.42 12.41 -12.55
CA ILE A 124 14.81 11.36 -11.72
C ILE A 124 15.27 11.56 -10.27
N SER A 125 14.33 11.61 -9.33
CA SER A 125 14.62 11.84 -7.92
C SER A 125 15.21 10.60 -7.25
N LYS A 126 16.03 10.82 -6.21
CA LYS A 126 16.62 9.72 -5.42
C LYS A 126 15.52 8.86 -4.75
N SER A 127 14.47 9.52 -4.27
CA SER A 127 13.26 8.91 -3.72
C SER A 127 12.66 7.90 -4.69
N ARG A 128 12.41 8.31 -5.94
CA ARG A 128 11.87 7.42 -6.97
C ARG A 128 12.74 6.20 -7.22
N ILE A 129 14.05 6.39 -7.40
CA ILE A 129 15.00 5.29 -7.63
C ILE A 129 14.92 4.27 -6.49
N VAL A 130 14.98 4.72 -5.23
CA VAL A 130 14.92 3.82 -4.07
C VAL A 130 13.57 3.09 -4.02
N MET A 131 12.45 3.78 -4.21
CA MET A 131 11.14 3.14 -4.11
C MET A 131 10.93 2.09 -5.20
N GLU A 132 11.37 2.35 -6.42
CA GLU A 132 11.19 1.42 -7.56
C GLU A 132 12.06 0.18 -7.47
N TYR A 133 13.28 0.32 -6.94
CA TYR A 133 14.20 -0.81 -6.80
C TYR A 133 13.92 -1.66 -5.56
N GLU A 134 13.43 -1.05 -4.48
CA GLU A 134 13.32 -1.74 -3.19
C GLU A 134 11.90 -2.27 -2.89
N LEU A 135 10.84 -1.69 -3.47
CA LEU A 135 9.46 -2.12 -3.26
C LEU A 135 9.01 -3.15 -4.30
N ASP A 136 7.97 -3.94 -3.98
CA ASP A 136 7.41 -4.88 -4.96
C ASP A 136 6.51 -4.22 -6.01
N GLY A 137 6.14 -2.95 -5.80
CA GLY A 137 5.40 -2.17 -6.77
C GLY A 137 4.90 -0.85 -6.20
N ILE A 138 4.64 0.09 -7.11
CA ILE A 138 4.11 1.42 -6.78
C ILE A 138 2.86 1.64 -7.63
N SER A 139 1.80 2.11 -6.99
CA SER A 139 0.51 2.39 -7.61
C SER A 139 0.10 3.84 -7.39
N LEU A 140 -0.15 4.54 -8.49
CA LEU A 140 -0.68 5.91 -8.49
C LEU A 140 -2.20 5.88 -8.39
N ALA A 141 -2.76 6.51 -7.36
CA ALA A 141 -4.18 6.56 -7.06
C ALA A 141 -4.70 8.01 -7.18
N PHE A 142 -5.27 8.36 -8.34
CA PHE A 142 -5.73 9.73 -8.61
C PHE A 142 -7.22 9.78 -8.93
N LEU A 143 -7.88 10.82 -8.43
CA LEU A 143 -9.28 11.10 -8.76
C LEU A 143 -9.33 11.84 -10.10
N ALA A 144 -9.84 11.18 -11.14
CA ALA A 144 -10.15 11.89 -12.37
C ALA A 144 -11.56 12.49 -12.27
N LYS A 145 -11.70 13.75 -12.66
CA LYS A 145 -13.01 14.29 -13.06
C LYS A 145 -13.35 13.69 -14.41
N GLY A 146 -14.59 13.25 -14.61
CA GLY A 146 -15.07 12.50 -15.78
C GLY A 146 -15.05 13.21 -17.14
N GLU A 147 -14.05 14.05 -17.43
CA GLU A 147 -13.91 14.79 -18.69
C GLU A 147 -12.61 14.49 -19.45
N ALA A 148 -11.92 13.38 -19.16
CA ALA A 148 -10.64 13.07 -19.82
C ALA A 148 -10.65 11.83 -20.73
N LEU A 149 -11.81 11.26 -21.06
CA LEU A 149 -11.91 10.23 -22.10
C LEU A 149 -13.20 10.40 -22.92
N GLY A 150 -13.09 11.17 -24.01
CA GLY A 150 -13.95 11.10 -25.20
C GLY A 150 -15.41 11.53 -25.06
N VAL A 151 -15.69 12.85 -25.07
CA VAL A 151 -17.01 13.37 -25.48
C VAL A 151 -16.84 14.64 -26.31
N SER A 152 -17.42 14.63 -27.52
CA SER A 152 -17.50 15.79 -28.42
C SER A 152 -18.25 16.97 -27.77
N LYS A 153 -17.82 18.19 -28.09
CA LYS A 153 -18.41 19.45 -27.62
C LYS A 153 -19.94 19.46 -27.68
N GLY A 154 -20.59 19.69 -26.53
CA GLY A 154 -21.95 20.24 -26.48
C GLY A 154 -22.98 19.44 -25.69
N GLN A 155 -22.78 19.21 -24.39
CA GLN A 155 -23.85 18.91 -23.44
C GLN A 155 -23.39 19.25 -22.01
N ARG A 156 -24.24 19.90 -21.21
CA ARG A 156 -23.91 20.26 -19.81
C ARG A 156 -23.88 18.98 -18.96
N PRO A 157 -22.82 18.71 -18.18
CA PRO A 157 -22.78 17.51 -17.35
C PRO A 157 -23.64 17.68 -16.10
N SER A 158 -24.59 16.76 -15.91
CA SER A 158 -25.34 16.52 -14.68
C SER A 158 -24.50 15.71 -13.67
N SER A 159 -24.51 16.13 -12.40
CA SER A 159 -23.99 15.45 -11.20
C SER A 159 -22.72 14.58 -11.39
N GLN A 160 -21.56 15.24 -11.30
CA GLN A 160 -20.23 14.65 -11.46
C GLN A 160 -19.87 13.64 -10.36
N GLY A 161 -19.86 12.34 -10.70
CA GLY A 161 -19.14 11.32 -9.94
C GLY A 161 -17.63 11.45 -10.15
N ARG A 162 -16.83 11.33 -9.08
CA ARG A 162 -15.37 11.21 -9.18
C ARG A 162 -15.01 9.74 -9.22
N THR A 163 -14.18 9.33 -10.18
CA THR A 163 -13.70 7.94 -10.29
C THR A 163 -12.23 7.89 -9.89
N LEU A 164 -11.87 6.96 -9.00
CA LEU A 164 -10.48 6.71 -8.61
C LEU A 164 -9.85 5.76 -9.63
N PHE A 165 -8.76 6.19 -10.26
CA PHE A 165 -7.95 5.36 -11.14
C PHE A 165 -6.69 4.93 -10.40
N VAL A 166 -6.35 3.65 -10.53
CA VAL A 166 -5.09 3.10 -10.04
C VAL A 166 -4.24 2.70 -11.26
N ARG A 167 -3.03 3.24 -11.35
CA ARG A 167 -2.06 2.89 -12.39
C ARG A 167 -0.80 2.33 -11.74
N GLU A 168 -0.37 1.16 -12.20
CA GLU A 168 0.95 0.63 -11.87
C GLU A 168 2.03 1.45 -12.59
N VAL A 169 3.06 1.80 -11.84
CA VAL A 169 4.26 2.40 -12.40
C VAL A 169 5.12 1.19 -12.78
N TYR A 170 5.26 0.94 -14.09
CA TYR A 170 5.98 -0.16 -14.78
C TYR A 170 5.16 -1.38 -15.19
#